data_AF-A0A838L0R0-F1
#
_entry.id   AF-A0A838L0R0-F1
#
_cell.length_a   1.000
_cell.length_b   1.000
_cell.length_c   1.000
_cell.angle_alpha   90.00
_cell.angle_beta   90.00
_cell.angle_gamma   90.00
#
_symmetry.space_group_name_H-M   'P 1'
#
loop_
_entity.id
_entity.type
_entity.pdbx_description
1 polymer ?
#
loop_
_entity_poly.entity_id
_entity_poly.type
_entity_poly.pdbx_seq_one_letter_code
_entity_poly.pdbx_strand_id
1 'polypeptide(L)'
;MGSGPRLVSINPCVDAVLMQVADPDQIAGISHYSQDPQATSIPIALADRFKATSGTAEEVVALRPDMVMSGEHVAPSTIAALERMHVRLEQYPVPSSVAESEQQVRDIARVAGHPERGEALARRMEAAVTAARSAPGKPVPALIWEGEGLVPGAGTLADDLLRRTGFVNQSAAYGLKQWDVLPLEYLIAKPPRVVFSVAAAEGRADRMTSHPALARLRRFTTIAPYPERLLHCGGPTLIEAANRLAVVRREVTR
;
A
#
# COMPACT_ATOMS: atom_id res chain seq x y z
N MET A 1 21.04 -1.49 -24.85
CA MET A 1 20.53 -2.87 -24.75
C MET A 1 20.68 -3.26 -23.28
N GLY A 2 19.61 -3.11 -22.49
CA GLY A 2 19.63 -3.45 -21.07
C GLY A 2 19.85 -4.96 -20.90
N SER A 3 20.86 -5.34 -20.13
CA SER A 3 21.30 -6.73 -19.96
C SER A 3 20.55 -7.47 -18.85
N GLY A 4 19.34 -7.03 -18.50
CA GLY A 4 18.56 -7.57 -17.40
C GLY A 4 17.41 -8.46 -17.86
N PRO A 5 16.81 -9.26 -16.96
CA PRO A 5 15.71 -10.15 -17.29
C PRO A 5 14.49 -9.36 -17.79
N ARG A 6 13.71 -9.98 -18.66
CA ARG A 6 12.42 -9.50 -19.13
C ARG A 6 11.33 -9.84 -18.11
N LEU A 7 10.81 -8.82 -17.47
CA LEU A 7 9.91 -8.91 -16.33
C LEU A 7 8.45 -8.65 -16.74
N VAL A 8 7.55 -9.52 -16.28
CA VAL A 8 6.11 -9.23 -16.24
C VAL A 8 5.69 -9.21 -14.79
N SER A 9 4.95 -8.20 -14.37
CA SER A 9 4.31 -8.18 -13.06
C SER A 9 2.79 -8.23 -13.23
N ILE A 10 2.14 -9.03 -12.38
CA ILE A 10 0.69 -9.17 -12.33
C ILE A 10 0.12 -8.59 -11.02
N ASN A 11 0.92 -7.80 -10.30
CA ASN A 11 0.56 -7.20 -9.03
C ASN A 11 0.88 -5.68 -8.99
N PRO A 12 -0.08 -4.81 -8.66
CA PRO A 12 0.11 -3.36 -8.69
C PRO A 12 1.15 -2.84 -7.68
N CYS A 13 1.36 -3.56 -6.57
CA CYS A 13 2.38 -3.20 -5.58
C CYS A 13 3.78 -3.47 -6.09
N VAL A 14 3.97 -4.60 -6.79
CA VAL A 14 5.24 -4.91 -7.42
C VAL A 14 5.52 -3.95 -8.57
N ASP A 15 4.50 -3.60 -9.37
CA ASP A 15 4.61 -2.61 -10.45
C ASP A 15 5.18 -1.28 -9.96
N ALA A 16 4.65 -0.77 -8.83
CA ALA A 16 5.11 0.49 -8.24
C ALA A 16 6.60 0.46 -7.85
N VAL A 17 7.08 -0.68 -7.35
CA VAL A 17 8.51 -0.86 -7.03
C VAL A 17 9.33 -0.97 -8.31
N LEU A 18 8.90 -1.78 -9.28
CA LEU A 18 9.61 -1.97 -10.55
C LEU A 18 9.82 -0.66 -11.30
N MET A 19 8.85 0.24 -11.29
CA MET A 19 9.01 1.56 -11.92
C MET A 19 10.09 2.46 -11.27
N GLN A 20 10.53 2.14 -10.05
CA GLN A 20 11.60 2.85 -9.37
C GLN A 20 12.96 2.17 -9.54
N VAL A 21 12.99 0.86 -9.78
CA VAL A 21 14.23 0.06 -9.68
C VAL A 21 14.62 -0.65 -10.98
N ALA A 22 13.68 -1.01 -11.85
CA ALA A 22 13.98 -1.67 -13.12
C ALA A 22 14.21 -0.65 -14.24
N ASP A 23 14.94 -1.06 -15.28
CA ASP A 23 14.97 -0.29 -16.51
C ASP A 23 13.61 -0.41 -17.23
N PRO A 24 13.07 0.66 -17.85
CA PRO A 24 11.76 0.59 -18.50
C PRO A 24 11.66 -0.46 -19.61
N ASP A 25 12.75 -0.79 -20.29
CA ASP A 25 12.81 -1.81 -21.34
C ASP A 25 12.77 -3.25 -20.79
N GLN A 26 13.08 -3.46 -19.51
CA GLN A 26 12.91 -4.75 -18.83
C GLN A 26 11.45 -5.06 -18.53
N ILE A 27 10.60 -4.04 -18.34
CA ILE A 27 9.20 -4.21 -17.96
C ILE A 27 8.37 -4.52 -19.21
N ALA A 28 8.12 -5.80 -19.45
CA ALA A 28 7.34 -6.29 -20.58
C ALA A 28 5.83 -6.12 -20.39
N GLY A 29 5.37 -6.11 -19.14
CA GLY A 29 3.97 -5.85 -18.78
C GLY A 29 3.77 -5.66 -17.28
N ILE A 30 2.72 -4.91 -16.94
CA ILE A 30 2.29 -4.59 -15.57
C ILE A 30 0.88 -5.14 -15.32
N SER A 31 0.44 -5.14 -14.06
CA SER A 31 -0.94 -5.49 -13.72
C SER A 31 -1.93 -4.50 -14.30
N HIS A 32 -3.08 -4.98 -14.79
CA HIS A 32 -4.19 -4.09 -15.18
C HIS A 32 -4.67 -3.17 -14.05
N TYR A 33 -4.54 -3.60 -12.79
CA TYR A 33 -4.85 -2.75 -11.63
C TYR A 33 -3.97 -1.51 -11.55
N SER A 34 -2.76 -1.53 -12.10
CA SER A 34 -1.90 -0.35 -12.17
C SER A 34 -2.40 0.71 -13.17
N GLN A 35 -3.32 0.34 -14.06
CA GLN A 35 -4.02 1.24 -14.98
C GLN A 35 -5.46 1.57 -14.55
N ASP A 36 -5.88 1.11 -13.36
CA ASP A 36 -7.15 1.50 -12.76
C ASP A 36 -6.93 2.68 -11.80
N PRO A 37 -7.54 3.85 -12.01
CA PRO A 37 -7.41 5.00 -11.10
C PRO A 37 -7.84 4.73 -9.65
N GLN A 38 -8.64 3.69 -9.40
CA GLN A 38 -9.07 3.31 -8.04
C GLN A 38 -8.10 2.32 -7.37
N ALA A 39 -7.33 1.53 -8.14
CA ALA A 39 -6.45 0.49 -7.59
C ALA A 39 -4.95 0.80 -7.75
N THR A 40 -4.60 1.77 -8.59
CA THR A 40 -3.21 2.04 -8.94
C THR A 40 -2.41 2.63 -7.78
N SER A 41 -1.19 2.12 -7.61
CA SER A 41 -0.18 2.68 -6.70
C SER A 41 0.86 3.53 -7.43
N ILE A 42 0.59 3.85 -8.70
CA ILE A 42 1.48 4.54 -9.62
C ILE A 42 0.72 5.73 -10.22
N PRO A 43 1.36 6.87 -10.53
CA PRO A 43 0.73 7.90 -11.33
C PRO A 43 0.20 7.33 -12.65
N ILE A 44 -1.10 7.49 -12.92
CA ILE A 44 -1.76 6.84 -14.08
C ILE A 44 -1.07 7.13 -15.42
N ALA A 45 -0.65 8.38 -15.62
CA ALA A 45 0.07 8.82 -16.83
C ALA A 45 1.43 8.13 -17.05
N LEU A 46 2.01 7.54 -15.99
CA LEU A 46 3.20 6.71 -16.06
C LEU A 46 2.83 5.25 -16.35
N ALA A 47 1.80 4.72 -15.70
CA ALA A 47 1.32 3.35 -15.91
C ALA A 47 0.83 3.12 -17.36
N ASP A 48 0.21 4.13 -17.98
CA ASP A 48 -0.26 4.09 -19.36
C ASP A 48 0.86 3.92 -20.40
N ARG A 49 2.13 4.06 -19.99
CA ARG A 49 3.30 3.86 -20.87
C ARG A 49 3.68 2.38 -21.04
N PHE A 50 3.11 1.50 -20.22
CA PHE A 50 3.41 0.07 -20.21
C PHE A 50 2.21 -0.74 -20.70
N LYS A 51 2.47 -1.96 -21.18
CA LYS A 51 1.40 -2.91 -21.48
C LYS A 51 0.83 -3.45 -20.18
N ALA A 52 -0.49 -3.52 -20.05
CA ALA A 52 -1.13 -4.21 -18.94
C ALA A 52 -1.51 -5.65 -19.29
N THR A 53 -1.58 -6.50 -18.27
CA THR A 53 -2.15 -7.85 -18.34
C THR A 53 -3.17 -8.08 -17.22
N SER A 54 -4.21 -8.86 -17.54
CA SER A 54 -5.17 -9.41 -16.58
C SER A 54 -4.56 -10.49 -15.67
N GLY A 55 -3.33 -10.95 -15.97
CA GLY A 55 -2.63 -11.98 -15.20
C GLY A 55 -3.01 -13.42 -15.59
N THR A 56 -3.75 -13.60 -16.69
CA THR A 56 -4.02 -14.92 -17.27
C THR A 56 -2.74 -15.54 -17.82
N ALA A 57 -2.71 -16.88 -17.84
CA ALA A 57 -1.57 -17.63 -18.39
C ALA A 57 -1.27 -17.20 -19.83
N GLU A 58 -2.29 -17.14 -20.69
CA GLU A 58 -2.15 -16.84 -22.11
C GLU A 58 -1.53 -15.46 -22.36
N GLU A 59 -2.02 -14.43 -21.65
CA GLU A 59 -1.50 -13.08 -21.81
C GLU A 59 -0.07 -12.93 -21.31
N VAL A 60 0.22 -13.48 -20.12
CA VAL A 60 1.56 -13.41 -19.53
C VAL A 60 2.58 -14.11 -20.44
N VAL A 61 2.22 -15.26 -21.01
CA VAL A 61 3.09 -16.03 -21.91
C VAL A 61 3.34 -15.35 -23.23
N ALA A 62 2.32 -14.69 -23.79
CA ALA A 62 2.46 -13.94 -25.04
C ALA A 62 3.51 -12.82 -24.93
N LEU A 63 3.79 -12.31 -23.72
CA LEU A 63 4.82 -11.30 -23.47
C LEU A 63 6.25 -11.88 -23.45
N ARG A 64 6.40 -13.21 -23.45
CA ARG A 64 7.66 -13.97 -23.37
C ARG A 64 8.56 -13.51 -22.22
N PRO A 65 8.08 -13.51 -20.96
CA PRO A 65 8.88 -13.13 -19.81
C PRO A 65 9.97 -14.16 -19.51
N ASP A 66 11.11 -13.68 -19.03
CA ASP A 66 12.07 -14.53 -18.30
C ASP A 66 11.56 -14.79 -16.87
N MET A 67 10.77 -13.85 -16.35
CA MET A 67 10.24 -13.91 -14.99
C MET A 67 8.90 -13.19 -14.85
N VAL A 68 8.04 -13.78 -14.01
CA VAL A 68 6.79 -13.20 -13.57
C VAL A 68 6.88 -12.88 -12.09
N MET A 69 6.49 -11.67 -11.70
CA MET A 69 6.37 -11.26 -10.31
C MET A 69 4.89 -11.07 -9.94
N SER A 70 4.53 -11.49 -8.74
CA SER A 70 3.12 -11.55 -8.33
C SER A 70 2.95 -11.36 -6.83
N GLY A 71 1.71 -11.22 -6.38
CA GLY A 71 1.35 -11.40 -4.97
C GLY A 71 1.20 -12.88 -4.61
N GLU A 72 0.81 -13.20 -3.38
CA GLU A 72 0.55 -14.59 -2.95
C GLU A 72 -0.62 -15.25 -3.69
N HIS A 73 -1.59 -14.46 -4.16
CA HIS A 73 -2.80 -14.96 -4.79
C HIS A 73 -2.63 -15.00 -6.31
N VAL A 74 -2.21 -16.16 -6.82
CA VAL A 74 -2.12 -16.45 -8.26
C VAL A 74 -2.99 -17.67 -8.58
N ALA A 75 -3.69 -17.62 -9.71
CA ALA A 75 -4.50 -18.75 -10.17
C ALA A 75 -3.62 -20.00 -10.37
N PRO A 76 -4.02 -21.19 -9.86
CA PRO A 76 -3.25 -22.43 -10.03
C PRO A 76 -2.96 -22.77 -11.49
N SER A 77 -3.88 -22.43 -12.40
CA SER A 77 -3.70 -22.58 -13.85
C SER A 77 -2.55 -21.73 -14.39
N THR A 78 -2.40 -20.49 -13.91
CA THR A 78 -1.28 -19.61 -14.26
C THR A 78 0.04 -20.16 -13.73
N ILE A 79 0.09 -20.61 -12.48
CA ILE A 79 1.30 -21.23 -11.89
C ILE A 79 1.73 -22.44 -12.74
N ALA A 80 0.81 -23.38 -12.99
CA ALA A 80 1.09 -24.58 -13.76
C ALA A 80 1.50 -24.29 -15.22
N ALA A 81 1.01 -23.19 -15.81
CA ALA A 81 1.44 -22.75 -17.14
C ALA A 81 2.88 -22.26 -17.12
N LEU A 82 3.22 -21.35 -16.20
CA LEU A 82 4.57 -20.80 -16.04
C LEU A 82 5.62 -21.87 -15.80
N GLU A 83 5.31 -22.84 -14.93
CA GLU A 83 6.17 -24.01 -14.67
C GLU A 83 6.45 -24.83 -15.93
N ARG A 84 5.41 -25.12 -16.73
CA ARG A 84 5.53 -25.90 -17.97
C ARG A 84 6.42 -25.24 -19.03
N MET A 85 6.58 -23.92 -18.99
CA MET A 85 7.43 -23.18 -19.93
C MET A 85 8.75 -22.75 -19.30
N HIS A 86 9.04 -23.22 -18.09
CA HIS A 86 10.25 -22.86 -17.35
C HIS A 86 10.40 -21.34 -17.11
N VAL A 87 9.27 -20.63 -16.98
CA VAL A 87 9.26 -19.21 -16.58
C VAL A 87 9.29 -19.13 -15.05
N ARG A 88 10.23 -18.36 -14.51
CA ARG A 88 10.36 -18.18 -13.06
C ARG A 88 9.20 -17.34 -12.52
N LEU A 89 8.56 -17.81 -11.46
CA LEU A 89 7.54 -17.07 -10.72
C LEU A 89 8.08 -16.65 -9.35
N GLU A 90 8.09 -15.34 -9.08
CA GLU A 90 8.39 -14.77 -7.78
C GLU A 90 7.10 -14.24 -7.14
N GLN A 91 6.84 -14.67 -5.91
CA GLN A 91 5.65 -14.30 -5.15
C GLN A 91 6.04 -13.43 -3.96
N TYR A 92 5.37 -12.30 -3.83
CA TYR A 92 5.62 -11.31 -2.79
C TYR A 92 4.39 -11.18 -1.89
N PRO A 93 4.48 -11.58 -0.61
CA PRO A 93 3.40 -11.38 0.35
C PRO A 93 3.15 -9.91 0.64
N VAL A 94 1.98 -9.60 1.18
CA VAL A 94 1.72 -8.25 1.70
C VAL A 94 2.59 -8.03 2.94
N PRO A 95 3.49 -7.02 2.96
CA PRO A 95 4.33 -6.79 4.12
C PRO A 95 3.49 -6.34 5.32
N SER A 96 3.88 -6.81 6.50
CA SER A 96 3.22 -6.49 7.78
C SER A 96 3.90 -5.35 8.53
N SER A 97 5.09 -4.93 8.09
CA SER A 97 5.89 -3.87 8.72
C SER A 97 6.70 -3.06 7.71
N VAL A 98 7.15 -1.88 8.14
CA VAL A 98 8.04 -1.03 7.31
C VAL A 98 9.32 -1.79 6.94
N ALA A 99 9.89 -2.55 7.89
CA ALA A 99 11.12 -3.30 7.67
C ALA A 99 10.95 -4.42 6.64
N GLU A 100 9.85 -5.17 6.70
CA GLU A 100 9.53 -6.18 5.68
C GLU A 100 9.35 -5.54 4.31
N SER A 101 8.73 -4.36 4.26
CA SER A 101 8.53 -3.65 3.00
C SER A 101 9.83 -3.17 2.38
N GLU A 102 10.74 -2.61 3.19
CA GLU A 102 12.08 -2.23 2.73
C GLU A 102 12.88 -3.45 2.23
N GLN A 103 12.76 -4.60 2.92
CA GLN A 103 13.39 -5.84 2.49
C GLN A 103 12.82 -6.34 1.16
N GLN A 104 11.50 -6.33 1.00
CA GLN A 104 10.82 -6.69 -0.24
C GLN A 104 11.26 -5.81 -1.41
N VAL A 105 11.42 -4.50 -1.19
CA VAL A 105 11.98 -3.57 -2.20
C VAL A 105 13.40 -3.96 -2.62
N ARG A 106 14.27 -4.28 -1.65
CA ARG A 106 15.63 -4.74 -1.94
C ARG A 106 15.62 -6.04 -2.75
N ASP A 107 14.73 -6.96 -2.41
CA ASP A 107 14.61 -8.24 -3.10
C ASP A 107 14.09 -8.10 -4.54
N ILE A 108 13.03 -7.30 -4.75
CA ILE A 108 12.52 -7.00 -6.10
C ILE A 108 13.64 -6.40 -6.97
N ALA A 109 14.38 -5.42 -6.43
CA ALA A 109 15.45 -4.76 -7.18
C ALA A 109 16.63 -5.68 -7.48
N ARG A 110 17.02 -6.54 -6.53
CA ARG A 110 18.05 -7.58 -6.73
C ARG A 110 17.65 -8.53 -7.85
N VAL A 111 16.39 -8.96 -7.87
CA VAL A 111 15.84 -9.84 -8.90
C VAL A 111 15.77 -9.14 -10.26
N ALA A 112 15.45 -7.85 -10.29
CA ALA A 112 15.48 -7.02 -11.50
C ALA A 112 16.91 -6.73 -12.02
N GLY A 113 17.95 -7.03 -11.23
CA GLY A 113 19.35 -6.81 -11.59
C GLY A 113 19.93 -5.46 -11.16
N HIS A 114 19.23 -4.69 -10.33
CA HIS A 114 19.62 -3.34 -9.89
C HIS A 114 19.60 -3.20 -8.34
N PRO A 115 20.37 -4.02 -7.60
CA PRO A 115 20.35 -4.02 -6.14
C PRO A 115 20.64 -2.64 -5.51
N GLU A 116 21.49 -1.83 -6.15
CA GLU A 116 21.82 -0.48 -5.71
C GLU A 116 20.63 0.47 -5.74
N ARG A 117 19.72 0.31 -6.72
CA ARG A 117 18.50 1.12 -6.82
C ARG A 117 17.48 0.74 -5.77
N GLY A 118 17.35 -0.56 -5.47
CA GLY A 118 16.51 -1.05 -4.38
C GLY A 118 16.97 -0.54 -3.02
N GLU A 119 18.28 -0.61 -2.77
CA GLU A 119 18.88 -0.11 -1.55
C GLU A 119 18.74 1.43 -1.43
N ALA A 120 18.87 2.18 -2.53
CA ALA A 120 18.57 3.61 -2.54
C ALA A 120 17.09 3.92 -2.24
N LEU A 121 16.15 3.15 -2.76
CA LEU A 121 14.72 3.32 -2.46
C LEU A 121 14.41 2.97 -0.99
N ALA A 122 14.93 1.87 -0.48
CA ALA A 122 14.75 1.46 0.91
C ALA A 122 15.25 2.54 1.89
N ARG A 123 16.43 3.13 1.64
CA ARG A 123 16.91 4.27 2.45
C ARG A 123 16.02 5.51 2.40
N ARG A 124 15.40 5.80 1.24
CA ARG A 124 14.42 6.91 1.15
C ARG A 124 13.19 6.63 1.99
N MET A 125 12.71 5.38 2.00
CA MET A 125 11.58 4.94 2.83
C MET A 125 11.92 5.08 4.32
N GLU A 126 13.07 4.56 4.74
CA GLU A 126 13.55 4.65 6.13
C GLU A 126 13.68 6.11 6.59
N ALA A 127 14.28 6.96 5.75
CA ALA A 127 14.45 8.38 6.03
C ALA A 127 13.11 9.10 6.18
N ALA A 128 12.12 8.81 5.31
CA ALA A 128 10.79 9.39 5.39
C ALA A 128 10.07 8.98 6.69
N VAL A 129 10.13 7.70 7.06
CA VAL A 129 9.54 7.20 8.31
C VAL A 129 10.24 7.80 9.53
N THR A 130 11.56 7.94 9.48
CA THR A 130 12.33 8.55 10.56
C THR A 130 12.00 10.03 10.73
N ALA A 131 11.90 10.79 9.64
CA ALA A 131 11.49 12.19 9.65
C ALA A 131 10.04 12.37 10.10
N ALA A 132 9.19 11.37 9.87
CA ALA A 132 7.80 11.35 10.29
C ALA A 132 7.59 10.99 11.77
N ARG A 133 8.65 10.57 12.49
CA ARG A 133 8.56 10.26 13.92
C ARG A 133 8.14 11.51 14.70
N SER A 134 7.13 11.35 15.55
CA SER A 134 6.73 12.37 16.50
C SER A 134 7.76 12.49 17.62
N ALA A 135 7.92 13.69 18.19
CA ALA A 135 8.63 13.88 19.45
C ALA A 135 8.03 12.96 20.54
N PRO A 136 8.83 12.54 21.54
CA PRO A 136 8.35 11.75 22.66
C PRO A 136 7.13 12.39 23.33
N GLY A 137 6.06 11.62 23.49
CA GLY A 137 4.80 12.11 24.04
C GLY A 137 3.74 11.01 24.06
N LYS A 138 2.55 11.31 24.60
CA LYS A 138 1.45 10.35 24.65
C LYS A 138 0.99 10.02 23.22
N PRO A 139 0.94 8.73 22.82
CA PRO A 139 0.40 8.34 21.52
C PRO A 139 -1.03 8.84 21.32
N VAL A 140 -1.36 9.32 20.13
CA VAL A 140 -2.70 9.79 19.79
C VAL A 140 -3.54 8.63 19.27
N PRO A 141 -4.71 8.33 19.86
CA PRO A 141 -5.60 7.29 19.34
C PRO A 141 -6.11 7.66 17.95
N ALA A 142 -5.81 6.81 16.98
CA ALA A 142 -6.16 7.01 15.58
C ALA A 142 -6.71 5.74 14.94
N LEU A 143 -7.45 5.93 13.87
CA LEU A 143 -8.03 4.87 13.06
C LEU A 143 -7.90 5.26 11.60
N ILE A 144 -7.48 4.34 10.74
CA ILE A 144 -7.63 4.51 9.29
C ILE A 144 -8.92 3.80 8.88
N TRP A 145 -9.74 4.50 8.10
CA TRP A 145 -11.08 4.08 7.73
C TRP A 145 -11.23 4.13 6.22
N GLU A 146 -11.38 2.96 5.64
CA GLU A 146 -11.66 2.74 4.23
C GLU A 146 -13.18 2.61 4.01
N GLY A 147 -13.62 2.62 2.75
CA GLY A 147 -15.03 2.49 2.39
C GLY A 147 -15.70 1.28 3.06
N GLU A 148 -17.00 1.39 3.30
CA GLU A 148 -17.83 0.36 3.94
C GLU A 148 -17.43 -0.04 5.38
N GLY A 149 -16.50 0.69 6.01
CA GLY A 149 -16.11 0.46 7.41
C GLY A 149 -14.90 -0.44 7.59
N LEU A 150 -14.18 -0.73 6.52
CA LEU A 150 -12.97 -1.54 6.59
C LEU A 150 -11.84 -0.76 7.27
N VAL A 151 -11.18 -1.39 8.25
CA VAL A 151 -10.10 -0.77 9.03
C VAL A 151 -8.90 -1.72 9.17
N PRO A 152 -7.66 -1.20 9.16
CA PRO A 152 -6.48 -2.01 9.44
C PRO A 152 -6.34 -2.24 10.95
N GLY A 153 -6.18 -3.49 11.31
CA GLY A 153 -6.00 -4.02 12.65
C GLY A 153 -4.54 -4.24 13.00
N ALA A 154 -4.33 -4.88 14.16
CA ALA A 154 -3.00 -5.12 14.70
C ALA A 154 -2.16 -6.04 13.79
N GLY A 155 -0.88 -5.70 13.64
CA GLY A 155 0.08 -6.48 12.84
C GLY A 155 -0.01 -6.22 11.33
N THR A 156 -0.70 -5.17 10.91
CA THR A 156 -0.68 -4.71 9.51
C THR A 156 0.41 -3.65 9.30
N LEU A 157 0.83 -3.43 8.05
CA LEU A 157 1.76 -2.34 7.73
C LEU A 157 1.20 -0.97 8.16
N ALA A 158 -0.09 -0.75 7.96
CA ALA A 158 -0.77 0.48 8.36
C ALA A 158 -0.72 0.71 9.88
N ASP A 159 -0.89 -0.35 10.67
CA ASP A 159 -0.70 -0.34 12.12
C ASP A 159 0.75 0.00 12.52
N ASP A 160 1.74 -0.61 11.84
CA ASP A 160 3.16 -0.29 12.07
C ASP A 160 3.48 1.18 11.75
N LEU A 161 2.94 1.70 10.65
CA LEU A 161 3.17 3.09 10.23
C LEU A 161 2.51 4.09 11.18
N LEU A 162 1.29 3.81 11.67
CA LEU A 162 0.63 4.62 12.70
C LEU A 162 1.48 4.70 13.98
N ARG A 163 1.99 3.56 14.46
CA ARG A 163 2.85 3.54 15.66
C ARG A 163 4.12 4.37 15.48
N ARG A 164 4.81 4.20 14.35
CA ARG A 164 6.06 4.91 14.05
C ARG A 164 5.88 6.42 13.94
N THR A 165 4.69 6.88 13.58
CA THR A 165 4.35 8.30 13.43
C THR A 165 3.66 8.90 14.67
N GLY A 166 3.67 8.18 15.80
CA GLY A 166 3.22 8.69 17.10
C GLY A 166 1.73 8.53 17.36
N PHE A 167 1.04 7.67 16.61
CA PHE A 167 -0.33 7.27 16.86
C PHE A 167 -0.39 5.90 17.56
N VAL A 168 -1.56 5.59 18.12
CA VAL A 168 -1.91 4.23 18.51
C VAL A 168 -3.11 3.80 17.68
N ASN A 169 -3.00 2.64 17.02
CA ASN A 169 -4.10 2.10 16.24
C ASN A 169 -5.24 1.66 17.16
N GLN A 170 -6.40 2.31 17.03
CA GLN A 170 -7.55 2.04 17.88
C GLN A 170 -8.34 0.80 17.47
N SER A 171 -8.06 0.19 16.31
CA SER A 171 -8.69 -1.06 15.87
C SER A 171 -8.59 -2.18 16.91
N ALA A 172 -7.42 -2.32 17.57
CA ALA A 172 -7.23 -3.31 18.64
C ALA A 172 -8.14 -3.06 19.84
N ALA A 173 -8.50 -1.81 20.12
CA ALA A 173 -9.39 -1.45 21.21
C ALA A 173 -10.86 -1.80 20.93
N TYR A 174 -11.19 -2.16 19.68
CA TYR A 174 -12.49 -2.69 19.24
C TYR A 174 -12.47 -4.22 19.06
N GLY A 175 -11.34 -4.88 19.33
CA GLY A 175 -11.20 -6.35 19.18
C GLY A 175 -10.93 -6.83 17.75
N LEU A 176 -10.67 -5.91 16.81
CA LEU A 176 -10.46 -6.23 15.40
C LEU A 176 -9.05 -6.79 15.14
N LYS A 177 -8.97 -7.75 14.21
CA LYS A 177 -7.72 -8.42 13.80
C LYS A 177 -7.52 -8.26 12.29
N GLN A 178 -6.27 -8.07 11.85
CA GLN A 178 -5.95 -7.91 10.42
C GLN A 178 -6.85 -6.86 9.75
N TRP A 179 -7.49 -7.13 8.63
CA TRP A 179 -8.47 -6.22 8.03
C TRP A 179 -9.88 -6.68 8.38
N ASP A 180 -10.65 -5.81 9.04
CA ASP A 180 -11.99 -6.14 9.53
C ASP A 180 -12.93 -4.94 9.41
N VAL A 181 -14.23 -5.20 9.42
CA VAL A 181 -15.27 -4.18 9.29
C VAL A 181 -15.65 -3.69 10.69
N LEU A 182 -15.45 -2.40 10.96
CA LEU A 182 -15.82 -1.76 12.20
C LEU A 182 -17.26 -1.23 12.12
N PRO A 183 -18.21 -1.74 12.93
CA PRO A 183 -19.55 -1.16 12.99
C PRO A 183 -19.50 0.25 13.57
N LEU A 184 -20.35 1.13 13.05
CA LEU A 184 -20.35 2.55 13.39
C LEU A 184 -20.65 2.80 14.88
N GLU A 185 -21.42 1.93 15.51
CA GLU A 185 -21.81 2.00 16.91
C GLU A 185 -20.59 1.97 17.84
N TYR A 186 -19.58 1.16 17.52
CA TYR A 186 -18.34 1.08 18.30
C TYR A 186 -17.53 2.37 18.18
N LEU A 187 -17.50 2.97 16.99
CA LEU A 187 -16.83 4.25 16.76
C LEU A 187 -17.50 5.37 17.57
N ILE A 188 -18.83 5.37 17.66
CA ILE A 188 -19.60 6.34 18.47
C ILE A 188 -19.35 6.12 19.97
N ALA A 189 -19.35 4.86 20.42
CA ALA A 189 -19.19 4.52 21.83
C ALA A 189 -17.80 4.88 22.37
N LYS A 190 -16.76 4.71 21.55
CA LYS A 190 -15.37 4.99 21.94
C LYS A 190 -14.64 5.69 20.80
N PRO A 191 -14.82 7.00 20.61
CA PRO A 191 -14.26 7.69 19.45
C PRO A 191 -12.74 7.87 19.55
N PRO A 192 -12.01 7.72 18.43
CA PRO A 192 -10.61 8.09 18.35
C PRO A 192 -10.45 9.61 18.34
N ARG A 193 -9.22 10.06 18.59
CA ARG A 193 -8.86 11.47 18.42
C ARG A 193 -8.71 11.83 16.94
N VAL A 194 -8.31 10.87 16.10
CA VAL A 194 -8.15 11.07 14.65
C VAL A 194 -8.77 9.91 13.88
N VAL A 195 -9.52 10.23 12.83
CA VAL A 195 -9.92 9.28 11.78
C VAL A 195 -9.29 9.71 10.48
N PHE A 196 -8.44 8.86 9.91
CA PHE A 196 -7.91 8.99 8.57
C PHE A 196 -8.92 8.39 7.59
N SER A 197 -9.65 9.24 6.87
CA SER A 197 -10.77 8.81 6.03
C SER A 197 -10.40 8.84 4.55
N VAL A 198 -10.56 7.70 3.90
CA VAL A 198 -10.40 7.52 2.45
C VAL A 198 -11.46 8.32 1.68
N ALA A 199 -12.73 8.14 2.03
CA ALA A 199 -13.83 8.87 1.42
C ALA A 199 -13.67 10.40 1.51
N ALA A 200 -13.17 10.91 2.64
CA ALA A 200 -12.89 12.34 2.80
C ALA A 200 -11.78 12.86 1.87
N ALA A 201 -10.80 12.03 1.48
CA ALA A 201 -9.76 12.41 0.52
C ALA A 201 -10.26 12.45 -0.92
N GLU A 202 -11.27 11.65 -1.24
CA GLU A 202 -11.76 11.49 -2.61
C GLU A 202 -13.04 12.28 -2.88
N GLY A 203 -13.52 13.02 -1.88
CA GLY A 203 -14.78 13.73 -1.97
C GLY A 203 -16.00 12.81 -2.12
N ARG A 204 -15.86 11.52 -1.78
CA ARG A 204 -16.95 10.56 -1.78
C ARG A 204 -17.75 10.69 -0.49
N ALA A 205 -19.07 10.49 -0.58
CA ALA A 205 -19.92 10.33 0.58
C ALA A 205 -19.90 8.85 1.02
N ASP A 206 -19.14 8.54 2.06
CA ASP A 206 -19.24 7.26 2.78
C ASP A 206 -20.38 7.36 3.81
N ARG A 207 -21.05 6.22 4.08
CA ARG A 207 -21.99 6.03 5.20
C ARG A 207 -21.54 6.78 6.45
N MET A 208 -20.24 6.79 6.77
CA MET A 208 -19.66 7.55 7.87
C MET A 208 -19.84 9.08 7.68
N THR A 209 -19.25 9.69 6.65
CA THR A 209 -19.36 11.16 6.45
C THR A 209 -20.80 11.68 6.35
N SER A 210 -21.74 10.81 5.99
CA SER A 210 -23.14 11.09 5.75
C SER A 210 -24.04 10.82 6.98
N HIS A 211 -23.59 10.04 7.97
CA HIS A 211 -24.46 9.62 9.07
C HIS A 211 -24.63 10.73 10.12
N PRO A 212 -25.87 11.11 10.51
CA PRO A 212 -26.12 12.19 11.46
C PRO A 212 -25.43 11.99 12.83
N ALA A 213 -25.27 10.75 13.28
CA ALA A 213 -24.60 10.46 14.55
C ALA A 213 -23.11 10.89 14.58
N LEU A 214 -22.46 10.98 13.42
CA LEU A 214 -21.05 11.40 13.31
C LEU A 214 -20.86 12.91 13.30
N ALA A 215 -21.92 13.70 13.06
CA ALA A 215 -21.86 15.15 13.23
C ALA A 215 -21.45 15.52 14.67
N ARG A 216 -21.83 14.71 15.66
CA ARG A 216 -21.41 14.85 17.05
C ARG A 216 -19.96 14.44 17.28
N LEU A 217 -19.47 13.43 16.54
CA LEU A 217 -18.09 12.95 16.65
C LEU A 217 -17.06 13.98 16.16
N ARG A 218 -17.39 14.80 15.16
CA ARG A 218 -16.52 15.90 14.70
C ARG A 218 -16.14 16.92 15.78
N ARG A 219 -16.85 16.95 16.93
CA ARG A 219 -16.49 17.79 18.07
C ARG A 219 -15.29 17.26 18.87
N PHE A 220 -15.04 15.95 18.81
CA PHE A 220 -14.02 15.26 19.61
C PHE A 220 -12.98 14.52 18.77
N THR A 221 -13.28 14.32 17.48
CA THR A 221 -12.49 13.55 16.52
C THR A 221 -12.15 14.42 15.31
N THR A 222 -10.87 14.50 15.00
CA THR A 222 -10.37 15.12 13.76
C THR A 222 -10.52 14.13 12.62
N ILE A 223 -11.30 14.48 11.59
CA ILE A 223 -11.38 13.69 10.36
C ILE A 223 -10.33 14.24 9.39
N ALA A 224 -9.26 13.47 9.18
CA ALA A 224 -8.18 13.82 8.29
C ALA A 224 -8.34 13.05 6.95
N PRO A 225 -8.32 13.75 5.79
CA PRO A 225 -8.27 13.08 4.49
C PRO A 225 -7.05 12.13 4.38
N TYR A 226 -7.26 10.90 3.93
CA TYR A 226 -6.20 9.91 3.70
C TYR A 226 -6.45 9.13 2.40
N PRO A 227 -5.81 9.50 1.26
CA PRO A 227 -6.08 8.84 -0.02
C PRO A 227 -5.89 7.32 0.00
N GLU A 228 -6.76 6.58 -0.70
CA GLU A 228 -6.77 5.11 -0.76
C GLU A 228 -5.42 4.53 -1.20
N ARG A 229 -4.78 5.13 -2.21
CA ARG A 229 -3.44 4.75 -2.67
C ARG A 229 -2.33 4.79 -1.62
N LEU A 230 -2.53 5.45 -0.47
CA LEU A 230 -1.58 5.46 0.65
C LEU A 230 -1.79 4.27 1.61
N LEU A 231 -2.89 3.53 1.46
CA LEU A 231 -3.09 2.22 2.07
C LEU A 231 -2.46 1.11 1.23
N HIS A 232 -2.41 1.30 -0.08
CA HIS A 232 -1.86 0.32 -0.99
C HIS A 232 -0.34 0.29 -0.95
N CYS A 233 0.17 -0.94 -1.03
CA CYS A 233 1.54 -1.26 -1.46
C CYS A 233 2.64 -0.61 -0.62
N GLY A 234 3.29 -1.35 0.28
CA GLY A 234 4.29 -0.79 1.19
C GLY A 234 5.57 -0.22 0.57
N GLY A 235 5.72 -0.16 -0.76
CA GLY A 235 6.92 0.30 -1.46
C GLY A 235 7.05 1.84 -1.49
N PRO A 236 7.17 2.47 -2.66
CA PRO A 236 7.44 3.91 -2.75
C PRO A 236 6.34 4.81 -2.17
N THR A 237 5.08 4.37 -2.16
CA THR A 237 3.95 5.13 -1.59
C THR A 237 4.06 5.31 -0.07
N LEU A 238 4.83 4.44 0.61
CA LEU A 238 5.09 4.52 2.05
C LEU A 238 5.72 5.85 2.46
N ILE A 239 6.56 6.44 1.58
CA ILE A 239 7.17 7.76 1.80
C ILE A 239 6.08 8.82 1.96
N GLU A 240 5.10 8.83 1.07
CA GLU A 240 4.01 9.80 1.11
C GLU A 240 3.06 9.52 2.27
N ALA A 241 2.75 8.25 2.54
CA ALA A 241 1.95 7.84 3.69
C ALA A 241 2.56 8.34 5.01
N ALA A 242 3.86 8.13 5.21
CA ALA A 242 4.59 8.61 6.40
C ALA A 242 4.52 10.14 6.53
N ASN A 243 4.73 10.87 5.43
CA ASN A 243 4.63 12.33 5.42
C ASN A 243 3.22 12.82 5.76
N ARG A 244 2.18 12.16 5.22
CA ARG A 244 0.79 12.52 5.50
C ARG A 244 0.45 12.33 6.97
N LEU A 245 0.83 11.20 7.55
CA LEU A 245 0.63 10.92 8.98
C LEU A 245 1.36 11.96 9.85
N ALA A 246 2.59 12.33 9.50
CA ALA A 246 3.36 13.33 10.24
C ALA A 246 2.71 14.73 10.21
N VAL A 247 2.17 15.15 9.07
CA VAL A 247 1.42 16.42 8.94
C VAL A 247 0.23 16.43 9.91
N VAL A 248 -0.60 15.40 9.84
CA VAL A 248 -1.79 15.30 10.70
C VAL A 248 -1.40 15.21 12.18
N ARG A 249 -0.32 14.48 12.51
CA ARG A 249 0.19 14.39 13.89
C ARG A 249 0.52 15.77 14.46
N ARG A 250 1.16 16.64 13.67
CA ARG A 250 1.50 18.01 14.08
C ARG A 250 0.26 18.88 14.27
N GLU A 251 -0.74 18.74 13.40
CA GLU A 251 -2.00 19.49 13.49
C GLU A 251 -2.76 19.19 14.78
N VAL A 252 -2.78 17.93 15.23
CA VAL A 252 -3.54 17.52 16.43
C VAL A 252 -2.78 17.66 17.75
N THR A 253 -1.52 18.10 17.69
CA THR A 253 -0.68 18.37 18.89
C THR A 253 -0.59 19.86 19.21
N ARG A 254 -0.94 20.73 18.25
CA ARG A 254 -1.09 22.17 18.47
C ARG A 254 -2.36 22.44 19.26
#